data_AF-A0A6A7LM89-F1
#
_entry.id   AF-A0A6A7LM89-F1
#
_cell.length_a   1.000
_cell.length_b   1.000
_cell.length_c   1.000
_cell.angle_alpha   90.00
_cell.angle_beta   90.00
_cell.angle_gamma   90.00
#
_symmetry.space_group_name_H-M   'P 1'
#
loop_
_entity.id
_entity.type
_entity.pdbx_description
1 polymer ?
#
loop_
_entity_poly.entity_id
_entity_poly.type
_entity_poly.pdbx_seq_one_letter_code
_entity_poly.pdbx_strand_id
1 'polypeptide(L)'
;MNIELRTNLLLAIIAVLAIMVIGCAVNNLTKGQSKVNVTELDTLDRMRFTAIQMTILSLESEQPTNMSNDEIAAEIYEFQQNNETDRLTTVQIESLYRNITNGSQIGH
;
A
#
# COMPACT_ATOMS: atom_id res chain seq x y z
N MET A 1 -19.53 -48.07 2.35
CA MET A 1 -18.09 -47.98 2.01
C MET A 1 -17.73 -47.19 0.74
N ASN A 2 -18.67 -46.80 -0.14
CA ASN A 2 -18.36 -45.96 -1.32
C ASN A 2 -18.66 -44.46 -1.13
N ILE A 3 -19.54 -44.11 -0.17
CA ILE A 3 -19.92 -42.73 0.11
C ILE A 3 -18.86 -42.04 0.97
N GLU A 4 -18.39 -42.69 2.04
CA GLU A 4 -17.34 -42.15 2.92
C GLU A 4 -16.03 -41.90 2.17
N LEU A 5 -15.65 -42.79 1.25
CA LEU A 5 -14.45 -42.62 0.42
C LEU A 5 -14.58 -41.42 -0.54
N ARG A 6 -15.78 -41.20 -1.11
CA ARG A 6 -16.06 -40.05 -1.98
C ARG A 6 -16.09 -38.74 -1.20
N THR A 7 -16.66 -38.75 0.01
CA THR A 7 -16.68 -37.57 0.89
C THR A 7 -15.27 -37.19 1.34
N ASN A 8 -14.44 -38.16 1.74
CA ASN A 8 -13.06 -37.91 2.13
C ASN A 8 -12.20 -37.41 0.97
N LEU A 9 -12.44 -37.90 -0.25
CA LEU A 9 -11.77 -37.41 -1.47
C LEU A 9 -12.16 -35.95 -1.78
N LEU A 10 -13.45 -35.61 -1.66
CA LEU A 10 -13.94 -34.24 -1.86
C LEU A 10 -13.35 -33.27 -0.82
N LEU A 11 -13.28 -33.67 0.45
CA LEU A 11 -12.67 -32.88 1.51
C LEU A 11 -11.18 -32.64 1.26
N ALA A 12 -10.44 -33.65 0.80
CA ALA A 12 -9.04 -33.52 0.44
C ALA A 12 -8.81 -32.53 -0.72
N ILE A 13 -9.67 -32.57 -1.75
CA ILE A 13 -9.59 -31.64 -2.89
C ILE A 13 -9.87 -30.21 -2.43
N ILE A 14 -10.89 -29.99 -1.60
CA ILE A 14 -11.22 -28.67 -1.04
C ILE A 14 -10.07 -28.12 -0.19
N ALA A 15 -9.44 -28.97 0.63
CA ALA A 15 -8.31 -28.56 1.46
C ALA A 15 -7.09 -28.12 0.62
N VAL A 16 -6.78 -28.85 -0.46
CA VAL A 16 -5.68 -28.49 -1.37
C VAL A 16 -5.98 -27.17 -2.10
N LEU A 17 -7.21 -26.98 -2.57
CA LEU A 17 -7.63 -25.73 -3.21
C LEU A 17 -7.56 -24.54 -2.24
N ALA A 18 -7.99 -24.73 -0.99
CA ALA A 18 -7.92 -23.67 0.03
C ALA A 18 -6.47 -23.26 0.33
N ILE A 19 -5.55 -24.22 0.45
CA ILE A 19 -4.12 -23.94 0.68
C ILE A 19 -3.51 -23.18 -0.52
N MET A 20 -3.87 -23.56 -1.75
CA MET A 20 -3.38 -22.90 -2.97
C MET A 20 -3.88 -21.45 -3.07
N VAL A 21 -5.15 -21.19 -2.71
CA VAL A 21 -5.72 -19.84 -2.68
C VAL A 21 -5.02 -18.97 -1.64
N ILE A 22 -4.82 -19.49 -0.42
CA ILE A 22 -4.12 -18.77 0.65
C ILE A 22 -2.66 -18.49 0.23
N GLY A 23 -1.96 -19.46 -0.35
CA GLY A 23 -0.60 -19.28 -0.85
C GLY A 23 -0.48 -18.21 -1.93
N CYS A 24 -1.43 -18.15 -2.87
CA CYS A 24 -1.46 -17.09 -3.89
C CYS A 24 -1.79 -15.73 -3.29
N ALA A 25 -2.73 -15.65 -2.35
CA ALA A 25 -3.09 -14.40 -1.67
C ALA A 25 -1.90 -13.83 -0.89
N VAL A 26 -1.18 -14.66 -0.13
CA VAL A 26 0.00 -14.24 0.63
C VAL A 26 1.14 -13.81 -0.29
N ASN A 27 1.38 -14.52 -1.40
CA ASN A 27 2.41 -14.16 -2.39
C ASN A 27 2.12 -12.84 -3.12
N ASN A 28 0.84 -12.45 -3.24
CA ASN A 28 0.47 -11.15 -3.78
C ASN A 28 0.55 -10.04 -2.72
N LEU A 29 0.28 -10.34 -1.44
CA LEU A 29 0.47 -9.39 -0.34
C LEU A 29 1.94 -9.03 -0.12
N THR A 30 2.86 -9.99 -0.23
CA THR A 30 4.30 -9.73 0.00
C THR A 30 4.99 -9.00 -1.15
N LYS A 31 4.42 -9.04 -2.36
CA LYS A 31 4.93 -8.29 -3.52
C LYS A 31 4.52 -6.82 -3.52
N GLY A 32 3.53 -6.44 -2.69
CA GLY A 32 3.02 -5.07 -2.59
C GLY A 32 3.77 -4.16 -1.60
N GLN A 33 4.68 -4.69 -0.78
CA GLN A 33 5.49 -3.84 0.09
C GLN A 33 6.78 -3.43 -0.61
N SER A 34 6.67 -2.50 -1.55
CA SER A 34 7.82 -1.74 -2.03
C SER A 34 8.31 -0.87 -0.89
N LYS A 35 9.20 -1.41 -0.05
CA LYS A 35 9.97 -0.60 0.90
C LYS A 35 10.89 0.29 0.06
N VAL A 36 10.47 1.53 -0.18
CA VAL A 36 11.29 2.55 -0.83
C VAL A 36 12.58 2.71 -0.02
N ASN A 37 13.68 2.18 -0.56
CA ASN A 37 14.99 2.30 0.06
C ASN A 37 15.53 3.71 -0.18
N VAL A 38 15.27 4.63 0.76
CA VAL A 38 15.62 6.06 0.66
C VAL A 38 17.13 6.29 0.50
N THR A 39 17.96 5.31 0.85
CA THR A 39 19.43 5.35 0.72
C THR A 39 19.92 5.20 -0.72
N GLU A 40 19.08 4.65 -1.62
CA GLU A 40 19.39 4.40 -3.05
C GLU A 40 18.62 5.33 -4.00
N LEU A 41 17.84 6.27 -3.48
CA LEU A 41 17.19 7.28 -4.30
C LEU A 41 18.25 8.20 -4.91
N ASP A 42 18.14 8.45 -6.21
CA ASP A 42 18.92 9.53 -6.84
C ASP A 42 18.62 10.85 -6.11
N THR A 43 19.55 11.79 -6.16
CA THR A 43 19.47 13.06 -5.41
C THR A 43 18.14 13.78 -5.68
N LEU A 44 17.64 13.68 -6.91
CA LEU A 44 16.36 14.23 -7.34
C LEU A 44 15.16 13.57 -6.65
N ASP A 45 15.18 12.25 -6.52
CA ASP A 45 14.10 11.50 -5.89
C ASP A 45 14.04 11.75 -4.39
N ARG A 46 15.21 11.87 -3.75
CA ARG A 46 15.28 12.23 -2.33
C ARG A 46 14.70 13.63 -2.09
N MET A 47 14.97 14.59 -2.97
CA MET A 47 14.36 15.92 -2.91
C MET A 47 12.85 15.89 -3.11
N ARG A 48 12.35 15.05 -4.04
CA ARG A 48 10.92 14.85 -4.28
C ARG A 48 10.24 14.27 -3.04
N PHE A 49 10.82 13.23 -2.44
CA PHE A 49 10.31 12.61 -1.22
C PHE A 49 10.30 13.57 -0.03
N THR A 50 11.38 14.33 0.20
CA THR A 50 11.44 15.35 1.25
C THR A 50 10.41 16.46 1.04
N ALA A 51 10.18 16.90 -0.19
CA ALA A 51 9.17 17.92 -0.47
C ALA A 51 7.74 17.44 -0.12
N ILE A 52 7.45 16.15 -0.37
CA ILE A 52 6.20 15.52 0.03
C ILE A 52 6.09 15.51 1.56
N GLN A 53 7.12 15.05 2.28
CA GLN A 53 7.11 15.02 3.75
C GLN A 53 6.89 16.39 4.38
N MET A 54 7.59 17.42 3.90
CA MET A 54 7.44 18.78 4.42
C MET A 54 6.02 19.32 4.21
N THR A 55 5.39 18.96 3.09
CA THR A 55 4.00 19.34 2.81
C THR A 55 3.05 18.60 3.75
N ILE A 56 3.24 17.30 3.95
CA ILE A 56 2.44 16.49 4.88
C ILE A 56 2.54 17.03 6.31
N LEU A 57 3.74 17.34 6.80
CA LEU A 57 3.94 17.91 8.14
C LEU A 57 3.15 19.21 8.34
N SER A 58 3.08 20.06 7.31
CA SER A 58 2.26 21.27 7.38
C SER A 58 0.76 20.95 7.46
N LEU A 59 0.30 19.93 6.72
CA LEU A 59 -1.10 19.53 6.68
C LEU A 59 -1.56 18.79 7.93
N GLU A 60 -0.72 17.97 8.53
CA GLU A 60 -1.02 17.25 9.77
C GLU A 60 -1.33 18.23 10.92
N SER A 61 -0.64 19.38 10.93
CA SER A 61 -0.91 20.46 11.90
C SER A 61 -2.32 21.05 11.78
N GLU A 62 -2.93 20.96 10.59
CA GLU A 62 -4.27 21.46 10.29
C GLU A 62 -5.34 20.35 10.32
N GLN A 63 -4.97 19.14 9.93
CA GLN A 63 -5.82 17.97 9.77
C GLN A 63 -5.11 16.73 10.34
N PRO A 64 -5.18 16.49 11.66
CA PRO A 64 -4.52 15.37 12.29
C PRO A 64 -5.08 14.04 11.76
N THR A 65 -4.19 13.05 11.64
CA THR A 65 -4.48 11.71 11.14
C THR A 65 -3.85 10.65 12.05
N ASN A 66 -4.34 9.42 11.97
CA ASN A 66 -3.79 8.28 12.72
C ASN A 66 -2.67 7.55 11.96
N MET A 67 -2.42 7.91 10.70
CA MET A 67 -1.33 7.36 9.90
C MET A 67 -0.03 8.15 10.10
N SER A 68 1.12 7.48 10.02
CA SER A 68 2.39 8.19 10.13
C SER A 68 2.71 8.99 8.86
N ASN A 69 3.42 10.11 9.02
CA ASN A 69 3.83 10.95 7.90
C ASN A 69 4.70 10.21 6.87
N ASP A 70 5.50 9.24 7.32
CA ASP A 70 6.33 8.42 6.44
C ASP A 70 5.49 7.47 5.58
N GLU A 71 4.44 6.87 6.14
CA GLU A 71 3.50 6.01 5.40
C GLU A 71 2.77 6.81 4.32
N ILE A 72 2.23 7.97 4.69
CA ILE A 72 1.53 8.85 3.74
C ILE A 72 2.49 9.35 2.65
N ALA A 73 3.71 9.73 3.03
CA ALA A 73 4.72 10.20 2.06
C ALA A 73 5.13 9.09 1.09
N ALA A 74 5.24 7.85 1.57
CA ALA A 74 5.55 6.69 0.73
C ALA A 74 4.43 6.44 -0.30
N GLU A 75 3.17 6.46 0.12
CA GLU A 75 2.04 6.28 -0.79
C GLU A 75 1.97 7.38 -1.87
N ILE A 76 2.17 8.64 -1.49
CA ILE A 76 2.18 9.77 -2.44
C ILE A 76 3.37 9.66 -3.39
N TYR A 77 4.53 9.25 -2.89
CA TYR A 77 5.73 9.06 -3.72
C TYR A 77 5.57 7.90 -4.70
N GLU A 78 4.98 6.80 -4.29
CA GLU A 78 4.65 5.67 -5.17
C GLU A 78 3.62 6.06 -6.22
N PHE A 79 2.60 6.85 -5.85
CA PHE A 79 1.66 7.42 -6.81
C PHE A 79 2.38 8.26 -7.87
N GLN A 80 3.32 9.12 -7.45
CA GLN A 80 4.11 9.94 -8.38
C GLN A 80 4.90 9.05 -9.34
N GLN A 81 5.66 8.07 -8.84
CA GLN A 81 6.46 7.16 -9.66
C GLN A 81 5.64 6.41 -10.73
N ASN A 82 4.39 6.06 -10.42
CA ASN A 82 3.54 5.24 -11.28
C ASN A 82 2.69 6.04 -12.27
N ASN A 83 2.43 7.32 -12.00
CA ASN A 83 1.45 8.11 -12.77
C ASN A 83 2.02 9.39 -13.39
N GLU A 84 3.12 9.92 -12.85
CA GLU A 84 3.66 11.22 -13.20
C GLU A 84 5.17 11.13 -13.45
N THR A 85 5.64 11.75 -14.53
CA THR A 85 7.09 11.87 -14.78
C THR A 85 7.69 13.05 -14.02
N ASP A 86 6.85 14.02 -13.69
CA ASP A 86 7.20 15.28 -13.03
C ASP A 86 6.89 15.27 -11.53
N ARG A 87 7.45 16.26 -10.83
CA ARG A 87 7.25 16.44 -9.39
C ARG A 87 5.83 16.93 -9.12
N LEU A 88 5.16 16.32 -8.14
CA LEU A 88 3.84 16.77 -7.69
C LEU A 88 3.88 18.19 -7.11
N THR A 89 2.84 18.96 -7.43
CA THR A 89 2.58 20.25 -6.81
C THR A 89 2.02 20.10 -5.40
N THR A 90 2.12 21.15 -4.58
CA THR A 90 1.56 21.18 -3.22
C THR A 90 0.06 20.82 -3.20
N VAL A 91 -0.73 21.34 -4.15
CA VAL A 91 -2.17 21.07 -4.25
C VAL A 91 -2.45 19.59 -4.57
N GLN A 92 -1.64 18.96 -5.43
CA GLN A 92 -1.77 17.53 -5.71
C GLN A 92 -1.42 16.68 -4.48
N ILE A 93 -0.36 17.06 -3.75
CA ILE A 93 0.03 16.39 -2.50
C ILE A 93 -1.08 16.52 -1.45
N GLU A 94 -1.69 17.69 -1.31
CA GLU A 94 -2.84 17.93 -0.42
C GLU A 94 -4.05 17.07 -0.80
N SER A 95 -4.37 17.00 -2.08
CA SER A 95 -5.48 16.18 -2.56
C SER A 95 -5.25 14.69 -2.28
N LEU A 96 -4.02 14.21 -2.50
CA LEU A 96 -3.64 12.82 -2.20
C LEU A 96 -3.63 12.56 -0.70
N TYR A 97 -3.10 13.49 0.11
CA TYR A 97 -3.14 13.43 1.57
C TYR A 97 -4.58 13.25 2.08
N ARG A 98 -5.52 14.09 1.62
CA ARG A 98 -6.94 13.97 2.00
C ARG A 98 -7.56 12.68 1.50
N ASN A 99 -7.20 12.19 0.32
CA ASN A 99 -7.72 10.93 -0.19
C ASN A 99 -7.26 9.73 0.65
N ILE A 100 -5.96 9.67 0.96
CA ILE A 100 -5.36 8.61 1.79
C ILE A 100 -5.96 8.64 3.22
N THR A 101 -5.98 9.82 3.83
CA THR A 101 -6.45 9.97 5.22
C THR A 101 -7.96 9.84 5.39
N ASN A 102 -8.77 10.26 4.41
CA ASN A 102 -10.22 10.07 4.45
C ASN A 102 -10.64 8.67 3.94
N GLY A 103 -9.88 8.07 3.02
CA GLY A 103 -10.07 6.72 2.51
C GLY A 103 -9.75 5.63 3.55
N SER A 104 -8.81 5.91 4.46
CA SER A 104 -8.48 5.05 5.60
C SER A 104 -9.52 5.04 6.73
N GLN A 105 -10.64 5.76 6.61
CA GLN A 105 -11.76 5.64 7.55
C GLN A 105 -12.76 4.52 7.20
N ILE A 106 -12.52 3.76 6.12
CA ILE A 106 -13.34 2.60 5.74
C ILE A 106 -12.45 1.34 5.73
N GLY A 107 -12.01 0.89 6.90
CA GLY A 107 -11.26 -0.37 6.98
C GLY A 107 -10.68 -0.73 8.34
N HIS A 108 -11.55 -1.27 9.21
CA HIS A 108 -11.26 -2.08 10.41
C HIS A 108 -10.76 -1.37 11.68
#